data_AF-D7UYG9-F1
#
_entry.id   AF-D7UYG9-F1
#
_cell.length_a   1.000
_cell.length_b   1.000
_cell.length_c   1.000
_cell.angle_alpha   90.00
_cell.angle_beta   90.00
_cell.angle_gamma   90.00
#
_symmetry.space_group_name_H-M   'P 1'
#
loop_
_entity.id
_entity.type
_entity.pdbx_description
1 polymer ?
#
loop_
_entity_poly.entity_id
_entity_poly.type
_entity_poly.pdbx_seq_one_letter_code
_entity_poly.pdbx_strand_id
1 'polypeptide(L)' 'MKNSSYSLITLLVIGCIFIILGLINIGISLFWDFSNFENMVIGIIMLTVGGIGVLCAYYWNQKK' A
#
# COMPACT_ATOMS: atom_id res chain seq x y z
N MET A 1 6.04 16.82 -21.81
CA MET A 1 5.75 15.97 -20.65
C MET A 1 4.32 16.23 -20.15
N LYS A 2 3.29 15.56 -20.70
CA LYS A 2 1.87 15.79 -20.32
C LYS A 2 1.23 14.59 -19.59
N ASN A 3 1.88 13.42 -19.61
CA ASN A 3 1.37 12.16 -19.03
C ASN A 3 1.74 11.92 -17.56
N SER A 4 2.49 12.83 -16.92
CA SER A 4 3.02 12.59 -15.57
C SER A 4 1.94 12.67 -14.48
N SER A 5 0.86 13.43 -14.64
CA SER A 5 -0.14 13.60 -13.57
C SER A 5 -1.05 12.37 -13.40
N TYR A 6 -1.46 11.71 -14.50
CA TYR A 6 -2.28 10.50 -14.42
C TYR A 6 -1.51 9.34 -13.79
N SER A 7 -0.24 9.15 -14.15
CA SER A 7 0.62 8.11 -13.59
C SER A 7 0.78 8.23 -12.07
N LEU A 8 0.91 9.46 -11.55
CA LEU A 8 1.01 9.71 -10.10
C LEU A 8 -0.28 9.41 -9.35
N ILE A 9 -1.43 9.79 -9.93
CA ILE A 9 -2.74 9.48 -9.37
C ILE A 9 -2.95 7.96 -9.34
N THR A 10 -2.57 7.26 -10.42
CA THR A 10 -2.62 5.80 -10.46
C THR A 10 -1.71 5.17 -9.40
N LEU A 11 -0.48 5.68 -9.22
CA LEU A 11 0.46 5.20 -8.19
C LEU A 11 -0.11 5.40 -6.77
N LEU A 12 -0.75 6.55 -6.52
CA LEU A 12 -1.42 6.85 -5.25
C LEU A 12 -2.56 5.87 -4.98
N VAL A 13 -3.44 5.66 -5.96
CA VAL A 13 -4.59 4.74 -5.84
C VAL A 13 -4.13 3.31 -5.59
N ILE A 14 -3.14 2.84 -6.36
CA ILE A 14 -2.56 1.50 -6.17
C ILE A 14 -1.92 1.38 -4.78
N GLY A 15 -1.15 2.38 -4.35
CA GLY A 15 -0.57 2.40 -3.02
C GLY A 15 -1.60 2.30 -1.89
N CYS A 16 -2.71 3.04 -2.00
CA CYS A 16 -3.83 2.95 -1.06
C CYS A 16 -4.49 1.57 -1.07
N ILE A 17 -4.67 0.94 -2.23
CA ILE A 17 -5.23 -0.42 -2.33
C ILE A 17 -4.34 -1.43 -1.60
N PHE A 18 -3.02 -1.36 -1.79
CA PHE A 18 -2.08 -2.25 -1.08
C PHE A 18 -2.10 -2.04 0.43
N ILE A 19 -2.24 -0.81 0.91
CA ILE A 19 -2.39 -0.52 2.34
C ILE A 19 -3.67 -1.17 2.89
N ILE A 20 -4.81 -1.02 2.19
CA ILE A 20 -6.09 -1.62 2.61
C ILE A 20 -5.98 -3.14 2.65
N LEU A 21 -5.43 -3.76 1.61
CA LEU A 21 -5.22 -5.21 1.56
C LEU A 21 -4.29 -5.69 2.68
N GLY A 22 -3.22 -4.96 2.96
CA GLY A 22 -2.30 -5.27 4.06
C GLY A 22 -2.98 -5.22 5.43
N LEU A 23 -3.79 -4.19 5.67
CA LEU A 23 -4.59 -4.07 6.90
C LEU A 23 -5.62 -5.19 7.04
N ILE A 24 -6.28 -5.59 5.94
CA ILE A 24 -7.20 -6.72 5.94
C ILE A 24 -6.46 -8.00 6.30
N ASN A 25 -5.29 -8.25 5.70
CA ASN A 25 -4.50 -9.46 5.97
C ASN A 25 -4.02 -9.54 7.43
N ILE A 26 -3.58 -8.41 7.99
CA ILE A 26 -3.24 -8.31 9.42
C ILE A 26 -4.48 -8.51 10.28
N GLY A 27 -5.62 -7.90 9.91
CA GLY A 27 -6.89 -8.07 10.61
C GLY A 27 -7.37 -9.52 10.63
N ILE A 28 -7.26 -10.24 9.51
CA ILE A 28 -7.58 -11.67 9.44
C ILE A 28 -6.68 -12.46 10.39
N SER A 29 -5.37 -12.20 10.38
CA SER A 29 -4.42 -12.85 11.29
C SER A 29 -4.71 -12.53 12.76
N LEU A 30 -5.15 -11.31 13.09
CA LEU A 30 -5.39 -10.87 14.47
C LEU A 30 -6.79 -11.16 15.01
N PHE A 31 -7.81 -11.39 14.18
CA PHE A 31 -9.20 -11.54 14.65
C PHE A 31 -9.84 -12.85 14.23
N TRP A 32 -9.37 -13.47 13.15
CA TRP A 32 -9.98 -14.68 12.60
C TRP A 32 -9.07 -15.90 12.78
N ASP A 33 -7.78 -15.77 12.45
CA ASP A 33 -6.82 -16.89 12.46
C ASP A 33 -5.46 -16.49 13.06
N PHE A 34 -5.42 -16.53 14.39
CA PHE A 34 -4.25 -16.20 15.21
C PHE A 34 -3.03 -17.08 14.96
N SER A 35 -3.18 -18.25 14.33
CA SER A 35 -2.06 -19.15 14.04
C SER A 35 -1.33 -18.79 12.74
N ASN A 36 -1.98 -17.98 11.89
CA ASN A 36 -1.52 -17.74 10.53
C ASN A 36 -0.53 -16.57 10.48
N PHE A 37 0.69 -16.82 10.97
CA PHE A 37 1.81 -15.88 10.92
C PHE A 37 2.12 -15.41 9.48
N GLU A 38 1.88 -16.27 8.48
CA GLU A 38 2.02 -15.92 7.07
C GLU A 38 1.14 -14.72 6.67
N ASN A 39 -0.11 -14.68 7.13
CA ASN A 39 -1.03 -13.58 6.82
C ASN A 39 -0.57 -12.26 7.43
N MET A 40 0.01 -12.30 8.63
CA MET A 40 0.62 -11.14 9.28
C MET A 40 1.83 -10.64 8.49
N VAL A 41 2.73 -11.54 8.09
CA VAL A 41 3.93 -11.19 7.29
C VAL A 41 3.55 -10.61 5.94
N ILE A 42 2.63 -11.25 5.22
CA ILE A 42 2.13 -10.76 3.92
C ILE A 42 1.48 -9.39 4.10
N GLY A 43 0.70 -9.18 5.16
CA GLY A 43 0.06 -7.90 5.42
C GLY A 43 1.05 -6.77 5.72
N ILE A 44 2.13 -7.06 6.47
CA ILE A 44 3.23 -6.10 6.71
C ILE A 44 3.93 -5.75 5.39
N ILE A 45 4.23 -6.74 4.53
CA ILE A 45 4.86 -6.51 3.23
C ILE A 45 3.96 -5.62 2.35
N MET A 46 2.66 -5.92 2.28
CA MET A 46 1.70 -5.12 1.52
C MET A 46 1.60 -3.68 2.04
N LEU A 47 1.58 -3.48 3.36
CA LEU A 47 1.64 -2.15 3.97
C LEU A 47 2.90 -1.39 3.58
N THR A 48 4.05 -2.08 3.54
CA THR A 48 5.34 -1.46 3.23
C THR A 48 5.37 -1.02 1.76
N VAL A 49 4.96 -1.89 0.84
CA VAL A 49 4.88 -1.58 -0.59
C VAL A 49 3.88 -0.47 -0.87
N GLY A 50 2.69 -0.54 -0.28
CA GLY A 50 1.67 0.49 -0.44
C GLY A 50 2.10 1.85 0.13
N GLY A 51 2.74 1.85 1.30
CA GLY A 51 3.30 3.05 1.92
C GLY A 51 4.40 3.70 1.09
N ILE A 52 5.34 2.91 0.55
CA ILE A 52 6.37 3.41 -0.37
C ILE A 52 5.73 4.00 -1.63
N GLY A 53 4.73 3.34 -2.21
CA GLY A 53 4.01 3.85 -3.38
C GLY A 53 3.35 5.21 -3.14
N VAL A 54 2.67 5.37 -2.00
CA VAL A 54 2.06 6.64 -1.59
C VAL A 54 3.12 7.72 -1.32
N LEU A 55 4.20 7.39 -0.60
CA LEU A 55 5.29 8.32 -0.34
C LEU A 55 5.95 8.79 -1.64
N CYS A 56 6.24 7.88 -2.57
CA CYS A 56 6.78 8.22 -3.88
C CYS A 56 5.84 9.14 -4.66
N ALA A 57 4.54 8.86 -4.68
CA ALA A 57 3.55 9.73 -5.33
C ALA A 57 3.53 11.12 -4.69
N TYR A 58 3.58 11.19 -3.36
CA TYR A 58 3.58 12.44 -2.61
C TYR A 58 4.84 13.29 -2.85
N TYR A 59 6.03 12.71 -2.69
CA TYR A 59 7.30 13.42 -2.90
C TYR A 59 7.48 13.87 -4.35
N TRP A 60 7.02 13.08 -5.32
CA TRP A 60 7.06 13.47 -6.72
C TRP A 60 6.11 14.64 -7.02
N ASN A 61 4.93 14.66 -6.38
CA ASN A 61 3.99 15.77 -6.53
C ASN A 61 4.54 17.07 -5.94
N GLN A 62 5.37 17.02 -4.88
CA GLN A 62 6.01 18.21 -4.30
C GLN A 62 7.18 18.77 -5.12
N LYS A 63 7.79 17.99 -6.01
CA LYS A 63 8.91 18.45 -6.87
C LYS A 63 8.46 19.17 -8.14
N LYS A 64 7.15 19.25 -8.40
CA LYS A 64 6.54 19.97 -9.53
C LYS A 64 6.02 21.32 -9.09
#